data_AF-A0A8W8ME59-F1
#
_entry.id   AF-A0A8W8ME59-F1
#
_cell.length_a   1.000
_cell.length_b   1.000
_cell.length_c   1.000
_cell.angle_alpha   90.00
_cell.angle_beta   90.00
_cell.angle_gamma   90.00
#
_symmetry.space_group_name_H-M   'P 1'
#
loop_
_entity.id
_entity.type
_entity.pdbx_description
1 polymer ?
#
loop_
_entity_poly.entity_id
_entity_poly.type
_entity_poly.pdbx_seq_one_letter_code
_entity_poly.pdbx_strand_id
1 'polypeptide(L)'
;MASDPPCPQKPYKVWNFDKTEGRIIAASKLEELQLKAKTKFDISTNIKLVLEDGCIIDDEEAFQMLQGSISEVFCLKEGESLSFAGPSSQSSPSVTQSAKAP
;
A
#
# COMPACT_ATOMS: atom_id res chain seq x y z
N MET A 1 13.40 -35.32 -2.90
CA MET A 1 12.35 -34.39 -2.46
C MET A 1 12.97 -33.01 -2.43
N ALA A 2 12.45 -32.07 -3.23
CA ALA A 2 12.95 -30.71 -3.32
C ALA A 2 12.71 -30.00 -1.99
N SER A 3 13.77 -29.48 -1.38
CA SER A 3 13.67 -28.49 -0.31
C SER A 3 14.35 -27.25 -0.85
N ASP A 4 13.61 -26.50 -1.67
CA ASP A 4 13.98 -25.12 -1.97
C ASP A 4 14.29 -24.42 -0.64
N PRO A 5 15.48 -23.82 -0.49
CA PRO A 5 15.79 -23.08 0.72
C PRO A 5 14.70 -22.03 0.93
N PRO A 6 14.18 -21.84 2.16
CA PRO A 6 13.23 -20.78 2.42
C PRO A 6 13.91 -19.46 2.06
N CYS A 7 13.47 -18.85 0.96
CA CYS A 7 13.91 -17.53 0.55
C CYS A 7 13.81 -16.61 1.78
N PRO A 8 14.85 -15.85 2.13
CA PRO A 8 14.84 -15.03 3.34
C PRO A 8 13.68 -14.03 3.28
N GLN A 9 12.58 -14.36 3.97
CA GLN A 9 11.40 -13.51 4.02
C GLN A 9 11.65 -12.44 5.09
N LYS A 10 11.66 -11.18 4.68
CA LYS A 10 11.85 -10.09 5.63
C LYS A 10 10.49 -9.72 6.25
N PRO A 11 10.39 -9.62 7.59
CA PRO A 11 9.16 -9.17 8.23
C PRO A 11 8.95 -7.67 8.03
N TYR A 12 7.79 -7.29 7.48
CA TYR A 12 7.32 -5.91 7.39
C TYR A 12 6.09 -5.74 8.26
N LYS A 13 5.99 -4.60 8.91
CA LYS A 13 4.80 -4.22 9.65
C LYS A 13 3.85 -3.49 8.71
N VAL A 14 2.79 -4.17 8.32
CA VAL A 14 1.75 -3.61 7.45
C VAL A 14 0.65 -3.03 8.33
N TRP A 15 0.41 -1.74 8.21
CA TRP A 15 -0.63 -0.99 8.91
C TRP A 15 -1.84 -0.78 8.01
N ASN A 16 -3.02 -0.70 8.59
CA ASN A 16 -4.20 -0.21 7.88
C ASN A 16 -4.06 1.30 7.58
N PHE A 17 -4.87 1.84 6.65
CA PHE A 17 -4.84 3.25 6.26
C PHE A 17 -4.98 4.25 7.42
N ASP A 18 -5.59 3.81 8.53
CA ASP A 18 -5.85 4.60 9.74
C ASP A 18 -4.79 4.37 10.85
N LYS A 19 -3.73 3.59 10.57
CA LYS A 19 -2.69 3.17 11.54
C LYS A 19 -3.25 2.51 12.83
N THR A 20 -4.49 2.03 12.80
CA THR A 20 -5.16 1.41 13.94
C THR A 20 -4.80 -0.06 14.09
N GLU A 21 -4.73 -0.79 12.97
CA GLU A 21 -4.39 -2.21 12.95
C GLU A 21 -3.10 -2.45 12.17
N GLY A 22 -2.09 -3.00 12.85
CA GLY A 22 -0.79 -3.33 12.27
C GLY A 22 -0.50 -4.82 12.39
N ARG A 23 -0.19 -5.48 11.27
CA ARG A 23 0.19 -6.90 11.22
C ARG A 23 1.60 -7.06 10.67
N ILE A 24 2.38 -7.92 11.32
CA ILE A 24 3.70 -8.29 10.80
C ILE A 24 3.54 -9.38 9.75
N ILE A 25 4.00 -9.10 8.55
CA ILE A 25 3.93 -9.96 7.38
C ILE A 25 5.34 -10.16 6.85
N ALA A 26 5.80 -11.41 6.86
CA ALA A 26 7.05 -11.77 6.22
C ALA A 26 6.84 -11.93 4.72
N ALA A 27 7.62 -11.22 3.92
CA ALA A 27 7.60 -11.32 2.47
C ALA A 27 9.00 -11.12 1.89
N SER A 28 9.24 -11.69 0.72
CA SER A 28 10.45 -11.44 -0.07
C SER A 28 10.20 -10.46 -1.22
N LYS A 29 8.95 -10.32 -1.66
CA LYS A 29 8.52 -9.51 -2.81
C LYS A 29 7.27 -8.69 -2.49
N LEU A 30 7.07 -7.63 -3.27
CA LEU A 30 5.90 -6.74 -3.18
C LEU A 30 4.58 -7.52 -3.33
N GLU A 31 4.48 -8.34 -4.38
CA GLU A 31 3.27 -9.10 -4.71
C GLU A 31 2.87 -10.06 -3.57
N GLU A 32 3.85 -10.74 -2.95
CA GLU A 32 3.60 -11.64 -1.83
C GLU A 32 3.17 -10.88 -0.57
N LEU A 33 3.76 -9.70 -0.33
CA LEU A 33 3.39 -8.82 0.77
C LEU A 33 1.95 -8.32 0.62
N GLN A 34 1.57 -7.89 -0.58
CA GLN A 34 0.21 -7.44 -0.91
C GLN A 34 -0.81 -8.58 -0.76
N LEU A 35 -0.50 -9.77 -1.26
CA LEU A 35 -1.39 -10.93 -1.17
C LEU A 35 -1.65 -11.32 0.29
N LYS A 36 -0.58 -11.39 1.09
CA LYS A 36 -0.67 -11.68 2.53
C LYS A 36 -1.40 -10.56 3.27
N ALA A 37 -1.15 -9.30 2.95
CA ALA A 37 -1.86 -8.18 3.55
C ALA A 37 -3.35 -8.23 3.24
N LYS A 38 -3.77 -8.42 1.98
CA LYS A 38 -5.18 -8.67 1.64
C LYS A 38 -5.80 -9.77 2.48
N THR A 39 -5.11 -10.90 2.62
CA THR A 39 -5.59 -12.03 3.41
C THR A 39 -5.64 -11.73 4.91
N LYS A 40 -4.74 -10.90 5.43
CA LYS A 40 -4.70 -10.53 6.86
C LYS A 40 -5.75 -9.48 7.22
N PHE A 41 -6.01 -8.55 6.33
CA PHE A 41 -6.99 -7.47 6.48
C PHE A 41 -8.37 -7.82 5.92
N ASP A 42 -8.54 -9.04 5.39
CA ASP A 42 -9.79 -9.52 4.77
C ASP A 42 -10.28 -8.60 3.64
N ILE A 43 -9.36 -8.05 2.85
CA ILE A 43 -9.66 -7.13 1.76
C ILE A 43 -9.87 -7.93 0.47
N SER A 44 -11.09 -7.86 -0.06
CA SER A 44 -11.46 -8.53 -1.32
C SER A 44 -10.94 -7.81 -2.57
N THR A 45 -10.71 -6.49 -2.49
CA THR A 45 -10.24 -5.66 -3.60
C THR A 45 -8.71 -5.66 -3.72
N ASN A 46 -8.16 -5.00 -4.74
CA ASN A 46 -6.72 -4.79 -4.82
C ASN A 46 -6.26 -3.81 -3.74
N ILE A 47 -5.03 -3.97 -3.25
CA ILE A 47 -4.45 -3.06 -2.27
C ILE A 47 -3.18 -2.43 -2.80
N LYS A 48 -2.91 -1.21 -2.35
CA LYS A 48 -1.67 -0.49 -2.60
C LYS A 48 -0.89 -0.39 -1.31
N LEU A 49 0.41 -0.60 -1.41
CA LEU A 49 1.29 -0.38 -0.27
C LEU A 49 1.85 1.03 -0.35
N VAL A 50 1.92 1.69 0.79
CA VAL A 50 2.30 3.08 0.90
C VAL A 50 3.18 3.28 2.13
N LEU A 51 4.06 4.27 2.12
CA LEU A 51 4.85 4.64 3.28
C LEU A 51 4.10 5.62 4.19
N GLU A 52 4.61 5.82 5.40
CA GLU A 52 4.15 6.89 6.31
C GLU A 52 4.24 8.27 5.64
N ASP A 53 5.23 8.48 4.78
CA ASP A 53 5.46 9.73 4.06
C ASP A 53 4.48 9.94 2.88
N GLY A 54 3.61 8.97 2.59
CA GLY A 54 2.67 9.01 1.47
C GLY A 54 3.25 8.53 0.14
N CYS A 55 4.47 8.00 0.12
CA CYS A 55 5.07 7.38 -1.06
C CYS A 55 4.37 6.05 -1.40
N ILE A 56 3.86 5.91 -2.61
CA ILE A 56 3.16 4.71 -3.08
C ILE A 56 4.17 3.71 -3.66
N ILE A 57 4.12 2.48 -3.16
CA ILE A 57 4.91 1.34 -3.66
C ILE A 57 4.01 0.51 -4.59
N ASP A 58 4.04 0.87 -5.87
CA ASP A 58 3.27 0.19 -6.93
C ASP A 58 4.10 -0.87 -7.68
N ASP A 59 5.45 -0.77 -7.63
CA ASP A 59 6.39 -1.61 -8.38
C ASP A 59 7.46 -2.29 -7.50
N GLU A 60 8.00 -3.41 -7.99
CA GLU A 60 9.02 -4.19 -7.27
C GLU A 60 10.33 -3.42 -7.05
N GLU A 61 10.74 -2.57 -8.00
CA GLU A 61 11.97 -1.76 -7.87
C GLU A 61 11.88 -0.78 -6.69
N ALA A 62 10.74 -0.09 -6.54
CA ALA A 62 10.51 0.80 -5.41
C ALA A 62 10.53 0.04 -4.09
N PHE A 63 9.88 -1.14 -4.05
CA PHE A 63 9.91 -2.00 -2.87
C PHE A 63 11.32 -2.43 -2.50
N GLN A 64 12.14 -2.87 -3.46
CA GLN A 64 13.53 -3.29 -3.24
C GLN A 64 14.42 -2.15 -2.74
N MET A 65 14.28 -0.95 -3.32
CA MET A 65 15.03 0.23 -2.86
C MET A 65 14.70 0.57 -1.41
N LEU A 66 13.43 0.46 -1.05
CA LEU A 66 12.95 0.79 0.29
C LEU A 66 13.21 -0.35 1.29
N GLN A 67 13.34 -1.59 0.82
CA GLN A 67 13.49 -2.79 1.62
C GLN A 67 14.62 -2.71 2.66
N GLY A 68 15.67 -1.94 2.37
CA GLY A 68 16.78 -1.67 3.29
C GLY A 68 16.46 -0.65 4.38
N SER A 69 15.56 0.30 4.11
CA SER A 69 15.31 1.48 4.91
C SER A 69 13.95 1.46 5.63
N ILE A 70 12.96 0.75 5.09
CA ILE A 70 11.60 0.70 5.62
C ILE A 70 11.37 -0.60 6.38
N SER A 71 10.70 -0.47 7.53
CA SER A 71 10.19 -1.62 8.30
C SER A 71 8.67 -1.62 8.41
N GLU A 72 8.04 -0.50 8.05
CA GLU A 72 6.60 -0.26 8.19
C GLU A 72 6.04 0.25 6.86
N VAL A 73 4.90 -0.31 6.45
CA VAL A 73 4.14 0.09 5.27
C VAL A 73 2.67 0.15 5.65
N PHE A 74 1.89 0.90 4.90
CA PHE A 74 0.45 1.05 5.04
C PHE A 74 -0.21 0.33 3.86
N CYS A 75 -1.32 -0.35 4.10
CA CYS A 75 -2.16 -0.90 3.05
C CYS A 75 -3.38 0.02 2.83
N LEU A 76 -3.55 0.47 1.59
CA LEU A 76 -4.73 1.17 1.10
C LEU A 76 -5.53 0.25 0.21
N LYS A 77 -6.85 0.22 0.35
CA LYS A 77 -7.71 -0.46 -0.63
C LYS A 77 -7.83 0.37 -1.92
N GLU A 78 -8.10 -0.29 -3.02
CA GLU A 78 -8.40 0.36 -4.29
C GLU A 78 -9.56 1.36 -4.10
N GLY A 79 -9.32 2.63 -4.43
CA GLY A 79 -10.27 3.73 -4.23
C GLY A 79 -10.08 4.51 -2.92
N GLU A 80 -9.19 4.07 -2.01
CA GLU A 80 -8.77 4.89 -0.86
C GLU A 80 -7.49 5.67 -1.13
N SER A 81 -7.45 6.87 -0.57
CA SER A 81 -6.26 7.71 -0.51
C SER A 81 -5.80 7.79 0.95
N LEU A 82 -4.49 7.63 1.17
CA LEU A 82 -3.89 7.91 2.48
C LEU A 82 -4.12 9.39 2.78
N SER A 83 -5.16 9.67 3.58
CA SER A 83 -5.44 11.00 4.07
C SER A 83 -4.65 11.20 5.36
N PHE A 84 -3.32 11.16 5.28
CA PHE A 84 -2.52 11.75 6.35
C PHE A 84 -2.85 13.24 6.33
N ALA A 85 -3.49 13.73 7.39
CA ALA A 85 -3.77 15.16 7.58
C ALA A 85 -2.44 15.91 7.79
N GLY A 86 -1.69 16.09 6.71
CA GLY A 86 -0.57 17.01 6.53
C GLY A 86 -0.87 17.84 5.27
N PRO A 87 -0.60 19.16 5.26
CA PRO A 87 -1.22 20.07 4.31
C PRO A 87 -0.63 19.88 2.92
N SER A 88 -1.32 19.17 2.05
CA SER A 88 -1.10 19.30 0.61
C SER A 88 -2.42 19.09 -0.13
N SER A 89 -3.15 20.20 -0.16
CA SER A 89 -3.86 20.71 -1.33
C SER A 89 -3.57 19.95 -2.63
N GLN A 90 -4.38 18.95 -2.97
CA GLN A 90 -4.57 18.60 -4.37
C GLN A 90 -6.06 18.56 -4.68
N SER A 91 -6.55 19.78 -4.92
CA SER A 91 -7.74 20.17 -5.66
C SER A 91 -8.43 19.04 -6.42
N SER A 92 -9.53 18.55 -5.87
CA SER A 92 -10.72 18.33 -6.69
C SER A 92 -11.52 19.63 -6.66
N PRO A 93 -11.91 20.16 -7.83
CA PRO A 93 -13.33 20.03 -8.12
C PRO A 93 -13.58 19.55 -9.55
N SER A 94 -14.36 18.49 -9.62
CA SER A 94 -15.29 18.26 -10.72
C SER A 94 -16.16 19.51 -10.92
N VAL A 95 -16.06 20.17 -12.08
CA VAL A 95 -17.17 20.97 -12.62
C VAL A 95 -17.40 20.51 -14.06
N THR A 96 -18.47 19.73 -14.20
CA THR A 96 -19.21 19.50 -15.43
C THR A 96 -19.60 20.84 -16.03
N GLN A 97 -19.05 21.22 -17.19
CA GLN A 97 -19.61 22.31 -17.98
C GLN A 97 -20.62 21.76 -18.99
N SER A 98 -21.81 21.40 -18.49
CA SER A 98 -23.01 21.45 -19.31
C SER A 98 -23.46 22.90 -19.37
N ALA A 99 -23.12 23.61 -20.44
CA ALA A 99 -23.78 24.86 -20.79
C ALA A 99 -24.58 24.62 -22.08
N LYS A 100 -25.87 24.33 -21.86
CA LYS A 100 -26.93 24.40 -22.85
C LYS A 100 -27.48 25.84 -22.86
N ALA A 101 -27.86 26.27 -24.06
CA ALA A 101 -28.78 27.36 -24.42
C ALA A 101 -28.15 28.71 -24.76
N PRO A 102 -28.90 29.59 -25.47
CA PRO A 102 -30.11 29.37 -26.29
C PRO A 102 -29.87 29.45 -27.80
#